data_AF-A0A7Y5B5U7-F1
#
_entry.id   AF-A0A7Y5B5U7-F1
#
_cell.length_a   1.000
_cell.length_b   1.000
_cell.length_c   1.000
_cell.angle_alpha   90.00
_cell.angle_beta   90.00
_cell.angle_gamma   90.00
#
_symmetry.space_group_name_H-M   'P 1'
#
loop_
_entity.id
_entity.type
_entity.pdbx_description
1 polymer ?
#
loop_
_entity_poly.entity_id
_entity_poly.type
_entity_poly.pdbx_seq_one_letter_code
_entity_poly.pdbx_strand_id
1 'polypeptide(L)'
;MKPLPPLNLRHLDRMAGPGGYYAKAHHGSPDPEGGYRAFEQGLGLSVASLLASAGRPNDAERAADVSLRWNGQDVDQVGIAFWRKGLSELILSMPESDLAQSAIERAESLLPLQETIDDLVAQCVWSLHEPSVDFGRALGRKLLNLYRENRQPEWRWFDAAICAYGTVLPQALLRLGVAFEQPEWIETATEALDFLVEFTTSSHGFLMLYGDQRRPHIAGSRAHFDQLTAEAAVLAMVCWEYYRATGYQSPKKHTARCFDWFHGENELDQALYDPEHGSVADAITETGVSLDRSARSTLAYLAARLYCFGE
;
A
#
# COMPACT_ATOMS: atom_id res chain seq x y z
N MET A 1 -11.24 -23.05 1.89
CA MET A 1 -10.44 -22.16 1.02
C MET A 1 -10.05 -22.96 -0.20
N LYS A 2 -10.29 -22.46 -1.42
CA LYS A 2 -9.70 -23.09 -2.63
C LYS A 2 -8.17 -22.99 -2.51
N PRO A 3 -7.40 -23.99 -2.97
CA PRO A 3 -5.94 -23.90 -2.94
C PRO A 3 -5.50 -22.69 -3.76
N LEU A 4 -4.58 -21.89 -3.21
CA LEU A 4 -4.04 -20.74 -3.92
C LEU A 4 -3.22 -21.22 -5.13
N PRO A 5 -3.29 -20.51 -6.27
CA PRO A 5 -2.36 -20.77 -7.36
C PRO A 5 -0.92 -20.59 -6.86
N PRO A 6 0.06 -21.36 -7.39
CA PRO A 6 1.46 -21.14 -7.09
C PRO A 6 1.87 -19.69 -7.35
N LEU A 7 2.83 -19.18 -6.57
CA LEU A 7 3.38 -17.86 -6.83
C LEU A 7 4.01 -17.81 -8.24
N ASN A 8 3.64 -16.81 -9.02
CA ASN A 8 4.15 -16.60 -10.36
C ASN A 8 4.64 -15.16 -10.52
N LEU A 9 5.96 -14.98 -10.61
CA LEU A 9 6.62 -13.67 -10.73
C LEU A 9 6.93 -13.28 -12.18
N ARG A 10 6.57 -14.11 -13.16
CA ARG A 10 6.96 -13.93 -14.57
C ARG A 10 6.55 -12.57 -15.14
N HIS A 11 5.37 -12.08 -14.77
CA HIS A 11 4.92 -10.76 -15.21
C HIS A 11 5.74 -9.65 -14.56
N LEU A 12 6.03 -9.75 -13.27
CA LEU A 12 6.88 -8.78 -12.56
C LEU A 12 8.27 -8.69 -13.21
N ASP A 13 8.83 -9.83 -13.59
CA ASP A 13 10.11 -9.91 -14.31
C ASP A 13 10.07 -9.20 -15.66
N ARG A 14 8.97 -9.35 -16.40
CA ARG A 14 8.75 -8.66 -17.67
C ARG A 14 8.66 -7.15 -17.48
N MET A 15 8.12 -6.72 -16.34
CA MET A 15 7.96 -5.33 -15.96
C MET A 15 9.22 -4.71 -15.34
N ALA A 16 10.30 -5.47 -15.18
CA ALA A 16 11.59 -4.96 -14.71
C ALA A 16 12.43 -4.44 -15.89
N GLY A 17 13.17 -3.36 -15.66
CA GLY A 17 14.13 -2.81 -16.60
C GLY A 17 15.37 -2.24 -15.89
N PRO A 18 16.35 -1.69 -16.64
CA PRO A 18 17.60 -1.19 -16.05
C PRO A 18 17.42 -0.07 -15.01
N GLY A 19 16.28 0.64 -15.04
CA GLY A 19 15.99 1.76 -14.13
C GLY A 19 14.90 1.46 -13.08
N GLY A 20 14.53 0.20 -12.88
CA GLY A 20 13.51 -0.21 -11.90
C GLY A 20 12.33 -0.98 -12.49
N TYR A 21 11.15 -0.84 -11.89
CA TYR A 21 9.88 -1.34 -12.43
C TYR A 21 9.13 -0.32 -13.29
N TYR A 22 8.75 -0.71 -14.51
CA TYR A 22 7.89 0.10 -15.37
C TYR A 22 6.52 0.31 -14.70
N ALA A 23 6.16 1.56 -14.44
CA ALA A 23 4.93 1.89 -13.73
C ALA A 23 3.67 1.62 -14.57
N LYS A 24 3.78 1.72 -15.90
CA LYS A 24 2.68 1.54 -16.84
C LYS A 24 2.93 0.36 -17.77
N ALA A 25 1.84 -0.23 -18.24
CA ALA A 25 1.87 -1.26 -19.26
C ALA A 25 0.62 -1.17 -20.13
N HIS A 26 0.77 -1.43 -21.42
CA HIS A 26 -0.35 -1.62 -22.34
C HIS A 26 -0.53 -3.10 -22.63
N HIS A 27 -1.68 -3.64 -22.25
CA HIS A 27 -1.98 -5.09 -22.41
C HIS A 27 -0.89 -6.01 -21.81
N GLY A 28 -0.24 -5.57 -20.73
CA GLY A 28 0.84 -6.30 -20.06
C GLY A 28 2.20 -6.25 -20.77
N SER A 29 2.36 -5.40 -21.79
CA SER A 29 3.67 -5.00 -22.30
C SER A 29 4.12 -3.74 -21.58
N PRO A 30 5.35 -3.69 -21.04
CA PRO A 30 5.85 -2.49 -20.38
C PRO A 30 5.78 -1.27 -21.31
N ASP A 31 5.41 -0.13 -20.75
CA ASP A 31 5.48 1.17 -21.41
C ASP A 31 6.75 1.90 -20.93
N PRO A 32 7.83 1.94 -21.74
CA PRO A 32 9.08 2.58 -21.36
C PRO A 32 8.98 4.11 -21.24
N GLU A 33 7.98 4.72 -21.89
CA GLU A 33 7.74 6.16 -21.81
C GLU A 33 6.99 6.53 -20.52
N GLY A 34 6.19 5.58 -20.00
CA GLY A 34 5.44 5.70 -18.75
C GLY A 34 6.27 5.76 -17.47
N GLY A 35 7.59 5.52 -17.57
CA GLY A 35 8.59 5.77 -16.53
C GLY A 35 8.60 4.81 -15.32
N TYR A 36 9.60 5.01 -14.46
CA TYR A 36 9.79 4.32 -13.17
C TYR A 36 9.35 5.25 -12.04
N ARG A 37 8.22 4.97 -11.39
CA ARG A 37 7.66 5.81 -10.31
C ARG A 37 8.11 5.35 -8.93
N ALA A 38 8.29 6.32 -8.03
CA ALA A 38 8.79 6.09 -6.67
C ALA A 38 7.93 5.11 -5.86
N PHE A 39 6.60 5.21 -5.98
CA PHE A 39 5.65 4.36 -5.26
C PHE A 39 5.85 2.87 -5.58
N GLU A 40 5.93 2.52 -6.86
CA GLU A 40 6.10 1.15 -7.34
C GLU A 40 7.42 0.55 -6.87
N GLN A 41 8.50 1.35 -6.85
CA GLN A 41 9.78 0.87 -6.32
C GLN A 41 9.68 0.60 -4.82
N GLY A 42 9.01 1.48 -4.06
CA GLY A 42 8.79 1.29 -2.63
C GLY A 42 7.91 0.09 -2.29
N LEU A 43 6.85 -0.13 -3.07
CA LEU A 43 6.04 -1.32 -2.97
C LEU A 43 6.84 -2.59 -3.32
N GLY A 44 7.72 -2.52 -4.32
CA GLY A 44 8.66 -3.59 -4.66
C GLY A 44 9.60 -3.96 -3.52
N LEU A 45 10.16 -2.97 -2.82
CA LEU A 45 11.00 -3.19 -1.64
C LEU A 45 10.21 -3.78 -0.46
N SER A 46 8.98 -3.30 -0.25
CA SER A 46 8.08 -3.83 0.78
C SER A 46 7.73 -5.31 0.50
N VAL A 47 7.43 -5.65 -0.76
CA VAL A 47 7.20 -7.03 -1.21
C VAL A 47 8.46 -7.88 -1.02
N ALA A 48 9.65 -7.35 -1.34
CA ALA A 48 10.91 -8.06 -1.11
C ALA A 48 11.11 -8.40 0.38
N SER A 49 10.88 -7.45 1.29
CA SER A 49 10.94 -7.68 2.74
C SER A 49 9.96 -8.77 3.21
N LEU A 50 8.73 -8.75 2.68
CA LEU A 50 7.72 -9.76 2.98
C LEU A 50 8.11 -11.15 2.44
N LEU A 51 8.69 -11.23 1.23
CA LEU A 51 9.20 -12.47 0.63
C LEU A 51 10.36 -13.05 1.45
N ALA A 52 11.28 -12.20 1.92
CA ALA A 52 12.37 -12.62 2.79
C ALA A 52 11.83 -13.21 4.10
N SER A 53 10.87 -12.52 4.71
CA SER A 53 10.19 -12.96 5.93
C SER A 53 9.41 -14.27 5.74
N ALA A 54 8.94 -14.54 4.52
CA ALA A 54 8.27 -15.77 4.11
C ALA A 54 9.24 -16.92 3.75
N GLY A 55 10.56 -16.75 3.98
CA GLY A 55 11.55 -17.78 3.68
C GLY A 55 11.86 -17.92 2.18
N ARG A 56 11.63 -16.87 1.39
CA ARG A 56 11.95 -16.81 -0.04
C ARG A 56 13.02 -15.76 -0.36
N PRO A 57 14.26 -15.92 0.15
CA PRO A 57 15.32 -14.92 0.00
C PRO A 57 15.69 -14.65 -1.46
N ASN A 58 15.73 -15.67 -2.34
CA ASN A 58 16.09 -15.47 -3.74
C ASN A 58 15.05 -14.61 -4.50
N ASP A 59 13.75 -14.79 -4.20
CA ASP A 59 12.69 -13.96 -4.78
C ASP A 59 12.74 -12.54 -4.21
N ALA A 60 13.04 -12.41 -2.91
CA ALA A 60 13.24 -11.12 -2.26
C ALA A 60 14.41 -10.35 -2.88
N GLU A 61 15.54 -11.02 -3.08
CA GLU A 61 16.73 -10.42 -3.68
C GLU A 61 16.44 -9.88 -5.07
N ARG A 62 15.78 -10.72 -5.88
CA ARG A 62 15.37 -10.36 -7.24
C ARG A 62 14.44 -9.15 -7.26
N ALA A 63 13.46 -9.11 -6.36
CA ALA A 63 12.50 -8.01 -6.30
C ALA A 63 13.15 -6.69 -5.85
N ALA A 64 14.06 -6.76 -4.86
CA ALA A 64 14.77 -5.62 -4.30
C ALA A 64 15.82 -5.04 -5.25
N ASP A 65 16.63 -5.87 -5.91
CA ASP A 65 17.67 -5.44 -6.85
C ASP A 65 17.10 -4.54 -7.95
N VAL A 66 15.94 -4.89 -8.52
CA VAL A 66 15.25 -4.05 -9.50
C VAL A 66 14.88 -2.70 -8.89
N SER A 67 14.19 -2.67 -7.75
CA SER A 67 13.78 -1.42 -7.08
C SER A 67 14.96 -0.52 -6.70
N LEU A 68 16.10 -1.10 -6.32
CA LEU A 68 17.29 -0.34 -5.90
C LEU A 68 17.99 0.38 -7.05
N ARG A 69 17.82 -0.10 -8.29
CA ARG A 69 18.38 0.53 -9.51
C ARG A 69 17.63 1.79 -9.94
N TRP A 70 16.47 2.07 -9.36
CA TRP A 70 15.72 3.28 -9.67
C TRP A 70 16.52 4.53 -9.35
N ASN A 71 16.61 5.42 -10.34
CA ASN A 71 17.48 6.59 -10.33
C ASN A 71 16.85 7.85 -9.70
N GLY A 72 15.62 7.79 -9.20
CA GLY A 72 14.94 8.94 -8.57
C GLY A 72 14.08 9.78 -9.52
N GLN A 73 13.61 9.20 -10.63
CA GLN A 73 12.68 9.86 -11.57
C GLN A 73 11.22 9.83 -11.06
N ASP A 74 10.41 10.85 -11.40
CA ASP A 74 8.99 10.98 -11.04
C ASP A 74 8.76 10.84 -9.52
N VAL A 75 9.38 11.75 -8.77
CA VAL A 75 9.39 11.81 -7.31
C VAL A 75 8.30 12.73 -6.77
N ASP A 76 7.23 12.14 -6.24
CA ASP A 76 6.32 12.83 -5.32
C ASP A 76 6.64 12.46 -3.85
N GLN A 77 6.19 13.29 -2.91
CA GLN A 77 6.52 13.11 -1.48
C GLN A 77 5.99 11.78 -0.92
N VAL A 78 4.83 11.32 -1.38
CA VAL A 78 4.19 10.08 -0.92
C VAL A 78 4.99 8.88 -1.42
N GLY A 79 5.34 8.85 -2.71
CA GLY A 79 6.16 7.82 -3.32
C GLY A 79 7.54 7.72 -2.69
N ILE A 80 8.20 8.85 -2.40
CA ILE A 80 9.47 8.86 -1.63
C ILE A 80 9.28 8.26 -0.24
N ALA A 81 8.20 8.62 0.46
CA ALA A 81 7.93 8.08 1.79
C ALA A 81 7.72 6.55 1.76
N PHE A 82 6.96 6.03 0.78
CA PHE A 82 6.80 4.59 0.57
C PHE A 82 8.12 3.90 0.21
N TRP A 83 8.93 4.53 -0.65
CA TRP A 83 10.23 3.99 -1.02
C TRP A 83 11.17 3.86 0.19
N ARG A 84 11.25 4.88 1.03
CA ARG A 84 12.06 4.83 2.27
C ARG A 84 11.53 3.81 3.25
N LYS A 85 10.20 3.73 3.45
CA LYS A 85 9.58 2.70 4.27
C LYS A 85 10.02 1.31 3.78
N GLY A 86 9.93 1.05 2.48
CA GLY A 86 10.34 -0.23 1.89
C GLY A 86 11.83 -0.53 2.05
N LEU A 87 12.71 0.47 1.86
CA LEU A 87 14.15 0.30 2.11
C LEU A 87 14.43 -0.14 3.54
N SER A 88 13.81 0.53 4.50
CA SER A 88 14.01 0.21 5.90
C SER A 88 13.50 -1.18 6.26
N GLU A 89 12.31 -1.55 5.77
CA GLU A 89 11.76 -2.89 5.96
C GLU A 89 12.68 -3.96 5.36
N LEU A 90 13.30 -3.68 4.21
CA LEU A 90 14.28 -4.56 3.60
C LEU A 90 15.52 -4.73 4.49
N ILE A 91 16.13 -3.62 4.94
CA ILE A 91 17.31 -3.63 5.82
C ILE A 91 17.04 -4.44 7.09
N LEU A 92 15.87 -4.25 7.72
CA LEU A 92 15.50 -4.99 8.92
C LEU A 92 15.26 -6.48 8.66
N SER A 93 14.71 -6.84 7.49
CA SER A 93 14.43 -8.23 7.12
C SER A 93 15.65 -9.01 6.64
N MET A 94 16.67 -8.31 6.11
CA MET A 94 17.86 -8.91 5.50
C MET A 94 19.16 -8.17 5.88
N PRO A 95 19.46 -7.98 7.17
CA PRO A 95 20.50 -7.05 7.64
C PRO A 95 21.92 -7.39 7.18
N GLU A 96 22.21 -8.68 6.91
CA GLU A 96 23.54 -9.15 6.50
C GLU A 96 23.69 -9.33 4.98
N SER A 97 22.67 -8.94 4.20
CA SER A 97 22.72 -9.08 2.74
C SER A 97 23.45 -7.91 2.08
N ASP A 98 24.10 -8.19 0.94
CA ASP A 98 24.68 -7.14 0.07
C ASP A 98 23.62 -6.10 -0.36
N LEU A 99 22.35 -6.50 -0.38
CA LEU A 99 21.22 -5.61 -0.67
C LEU A 99 20.93 -4.63 0.47
N ALA A 100 21.09 -5.03 1.73
CA ALA A 100 20.93 -4.10 2.84
C ALA A 100 22.02 -3.01 2.79
N GLN A 101 23.26 -3.40 2.47
CA GLN A 101 24.34 -2.44 2.24
C GLN A 101 24.03 -1.50 1.07
N SER A 102 23.60 -2.05 -0.07
CA SER A 102 23.17 -1.27 -1.25
C SER A 102 21.99 -0.35 -0.93
N ALA A 103 21.05 -0.79 -0.10
CA ALA A 103 19.90 -0.03 0.35
C ALA A 103 20.32 1.15 1.24
N ILE A 104 21.28 0.95 2.14
CA ILE A 104 21.87 2.02 2.97
C ILE A 104 22.53 3.07 2.08
N GLU A 105 23.41 2.65 1.17
CA GLU A 105 24.08 3.55 0.22
C GLU A 105 23.08 4.33 -0.64
N ARG A 106 22.01 3.65 -1.08
CA ARG A 106 20.96 4.28 -1.88
C ARG A 106 20.15 5.28 -1.06
N ALA A 107 19.77 4.92 0.18
CA ALA A 107 19.10 5.82 1.10
C ALA A 107 19.92 7.11 1.30
N GLU A 108 21.24 6.97 1.47
CA GLU A 108 22.15 8.09 1.64
C GLU A 108 22.25 8.97 0.38
N SER A 109 22.34 8.35 -0.81
CA SER A 109 22.46 9.08 -2.07
C SER A 109 21.23 9.92 -2.44
N LEU A 110 20.05 9.55 -1.94
CA LEU A 110 18.77 10.24 -2.20
C LEU A 110 18.29 11.06 -0.99
N LEU A 111 19.10 11.18 0.07
CA LEU A 111 18.88 12.11 1.18
C LEU A 111 18.65 13.57 0.75
N PRO A 112 19.32 14.13 -0.28
CA PRO A 112 19.14 15.53 -0.65
C PRO A 112 17.75 15.92 -1.18
N LEU A 113 16.82 14.98 -1.38
CA LEU A 113 15.42 15.26 -1.76
C LEU A 113 14.55 15.75 -0.57
N GLN A 114 15.16 16.28 0.50
CA GLN A 114 14.60 16.41 1.85
C GLN A 114 14.13 17.80 2.30
N GLU A 115 13.98 18.79 1.42
CA GLU A 115 13.45 20.08 1.87
C GLU A 115 11.91 19.96 2.03
N THR A 116 11.55 19.54 3.25
CA THR A 116 10.22 19.39 3.88
C THR A 116 9.24 18.40 3.26
N ILE A 117 8.88 17.36 4.04
CA ILE A 117 7.68 16.56 3.79
C ILE A 117 6.49 17.32 4.39
N ASP A 118 5.82 18.11 3.57
CA ASP A 118 4.66 18.92 3.95
C ASP A 118 3.34 18.17 3.75
N ASP A 119 3.33 17.19 2.84
CA ASP A 119 2.17 16.36 2.57
C ASP A 119 1.84 15.45 3.77
N LEU A 120 0.57 15.47 4.21
CA LEU A 120 0.14 14.75 5.41
C LEU A 120 0.23 13.23 5.24
N VAL A 121 -0.10 12.71 4.05
CA VAL A 121 -0.01 11.27 3.75
C VAL A 121 1.45 10.85 3.78
N ALA A 122 2.35 11.62 3.17
CA ALA A 122 3.78 11.37 3.20
C ALA A 122 4.34 11.42 4.64
N GLN A 123 3.92 12.39 5.46
CA GLN A 123 4.26 12.46 6.89
C GLN A 123 3.80 11.20 7.65
N CYS A 124 2.59 10.71 7.35
CA CYS A 124 2.04 9.50 7.94
C CYS A 124 2.88 8.27 7.57
N VAL A 125 3.15 8.06 6.27
CA VAL A 125 3.98 6.94 5.80
C VAL A 125 5.38 7.01 6.40
N TRP A 126 5.97 8.20 6.46
CA TRP A 126 7.27 8.43 7.10
C TRP A 126 7.28 8.00 8.56
N SER A 127 6.22 8.33 9.30
CA SER A 127 6.11 7.96 10.72
C SER A 127 6.01 6.46 10.98
N LEU A 128 5.76 5.63 9.96
CA LEU A 128 5.71 4.18 10.09
C LEU A 128 7.09 3.56 10.31
N HIS A 129 8.16 4.30 9.99
CA HIS A 129 9.55 3.89 10.17
C HIS A 129 10.35 4.91 11.01
N GLU A 130 10.51 4.62 12.30
CA GLU A 130 11.38 5.34 13.25
C GLU A 130 11.25 6.88 13.25
N PRO A 131 10.06 7.44 13.56
CA PRO A 131 9.93 8.87 13.71
C PRO A 131 10.72 9.37 14.93
N SER A 132 11.29 10.57 14.85
CA SER A 132 11.77 11.25 16.05
C SER A 132 10.61 11.44 17.03
N VAL A 133 10.91 11.42 18.34
CA VAL A 133 9.88 11.53 19.38
C VAL A 133 9.04 12.79 19.20
N ASP A 134 9.67 13.93 18.91
CA ASP A 134 8.99 15.20 18.72
C ASP A 134 8.09 15.21 17.48
N PHE A 135 8.59 14.69 16.35
CA PHE A 135 7.82 14.58 15.12
C PHE A 135 6.61 13.66 15.31
N GLY A 136 6.82 12.47 15.88
CA GLY A 136 5.76 11.50 16.12
C GLY A 136 4.66 12.04 17.05
N ARG A 137 5.04 12.74 18.13
CA ARG A 137 4.06 13.38 19.03
C ARG A 137 3.30 14.51 18.36
N ALA A 138 3.98 15.35 17.57
CA ALA A 138 3.34 16.43 16.84
C ALA A 138 2.36 15.90 15.80
N LEU A 139 2.75 14.87 15.03
CA LEU A 139 1.90 14.24 14.03
C LEU A 139 0.67 13.56 14.65
N GLY A 140 0.85 12.80 15.73
CA GLY A 140 -0.28 12.16 16.43
C GLY A 140 -1.31 13.17 16.94
N ARG A 141 -0.85 14.30 17.52
CA ARG A 141 -1.73 15.41 17.92
C ARG A 141 -2.43 16.06 16.73
N LYS A 142 -1.70 16.29 15.63
CA LYS A 142 -2.25 16.85 14.39
C LYS A 142 -3.38 15.96 13.85
N LEU A 143 -3.14 14.65 13.73
CA LEU A 143 -4.13 13.67 13.26
C LEU A 143 -5.35 13.62 14.18
N LEU A 144 -5.17 13.60 15.50
CA LEU A 144 -6.27 13.62 16.45
C LEU A 144 -7.11 14.90 16.32
N ASN A 145 -6.47 16.06 16.15
CA ASN A 145 -7.19 17.33 15.98
C ASN A 145 -7.97 17.36 14.66
N LEU A 146 -7.33 16.95 13.56
CA LEU A 146 -7.99 16.83 12.25
C LEU A 146 -9.22 15.92 12.32
N TYR A 147 -9.10 14.79 13.01
CA TYR A 147 -10.24 13.91 13.26
C TYR A 147 -11.35 14.61 14.03
N ARG A 148 -11.04 15.26 15.16
CA ARG A 148 -12.05 15.97 15.98
C ARG A 148 -12.74 17.09 15.23
N GLU A 149 -12.02 17.80 14.37
CA GLU A 149 -12.55 18.91 13.58
C GLU A 149 -13.51 18.45 12.46
N ASN A 150 -13.23 17.29 11.85
CA ASN A 150 -13.98 16.80 10.69
C ASN A 150 -15.02 15.73 11.05
N ARG A 151 -14.90 15.08 12.21
CA ARG A 151 -15.77 13.98 12.61
C ARG A 151 -17.21 14.44 12.81
N GLN A 152 -18.12 13.79 12.09
CA GLN A 152 -19.58 13.95 12.19
C GLN A 152 -20.24 12.58 12.44
N PRO A 153 -21.52 12.53 12.85
CA PRO A 153 -22.20 11.26 13.11
C PRO A 153 -22.13 10.24 11.96
N GLU A 154 -22.19 10.69 10.71
CA GLU A 154 -22.16 9.85 9.51
C GLU A 154 -20.78 9.86 8.81
N TRP A 155 -19.81 10.58 9.36
CA TRP A 155 -18.50 10.80 8.75
C TRP A 155 -17.40 10.75 9.82
N ARG A 156 -16.80 9.57 10.01
CA ARG A 156 -15.80 9.30 11.05
C ARG A 156 -14.40 9.30 10.43
N TRP A 157 -14.01 10.44 9.88
CA TRP A 157 -12.77 10.58 9.11
C TRP A 157 -12.00 11.87 9.45
N PHE A 158 -10.73 11.89 9.07
CA PHE A 158 -9.76 12.95 9.39
C PHE A 158 -9.92 14.23 8.58
N ASP A 159 -10.63 14.17 7.47
CA ASP A 159 -10.78 15.25 6.50
C ASP A 159 -12.20 15.21 5.93
N ALA A 160 -12.65 16.26 5.26
CA ALA A 160 -13.93 16.32 4.57
C ALA A 160 -14.04 15.27 3.44
N ALA A 161 -12.93 14.65 3.04
CA ALA A 161 -12.89 13.60 2.04
C ALA A 161 -11.88 12.49 2.31
N ILE A 162 -12.14 11.31 1.74
CA ILE A 162 -11.14 10.24 1.62
C ILE A 162 -10.39 10.45 0.29
N CYS A 163 -9.08 10.64 0.40
CA CYS A 163 -8.16 10.81 -0.74
C CYS A 163 -7.32 9.55 -0.96
N ALA A 164 -6.66 9.48 -2.12
CA ALA A 164 -5.73 8.40 -2.45
C ALA A 164 -4.67 8.22 -1.36
N TYR A 165 -4.39 6.95 -1.03
CA TYR A 165 -3.50 6.55 0.07
C TYR A 165 -3.90 7.08 1.47
N GLY A 166 -5.07 7.72 1.62
CA GLY A 166 -5.55 8.24 2.90
C GLY A 166 -5.77 7.17 3.97
N THR A 167 -5.86 5.89 3.57
CA THR A 167 -5.86 4.71 4.45
C THR A 167 -4.69 4.69 5.45
N VAL A 168 -3.57 5.36 5.15
CA VAL A 168 -2.39 5.41 6.03
C VAL A 168 -2.56 6.37 7.22
N LEU A 169 -3.54 7.28 7.21
CA LEU A 169 -3.81 8.20 8.33
C LEU A 169 -4.17 7.46 9.62
N PRO A 170 -5.21 6.60 9.64
CA PRO A 170 -5.53 5.81 10.84
C PRO A 170 -4.41 4.83 11.21
N GLN A 171 -3.66 4.31 10.21
CA GLN A 171 -2.51 3.45 10.46
C GLN A 171 -1.41 4.18 11.24
N ALA A 172 -1.03 5.38 10.79
CA ALA A 172 -0.04 6.21 11.47
C ALA A 172 -0.50 6.56 12.89
N LEU A 173 -1.76 6.98 13.06
CA LEU A 173 -2.29 7.30 14.38
C LEU A 173 -2.29 6.09 15.33
N LEU A 174 -2.65 4.89 14.85
CA LEU A 174 -2.55 3.67 15.64
C LEU A 174 -1.09 3.41 16.08
N ARG A 175 -0.14 3.42 15.13
CA ARG A 175 1.28 3.13 15.42
C ARG A 175 1.85 4.11 16.44
N LEU A 176 1.57 5.40 16.27
CA LEU A 176 1.97 6.44 17.21
C LEU A 176 1.26 6.28 18.57
N GLY A 177 -0.02 5.91 18.55
CA GLY A 177 -0.80 5.64 19.76
C GLY A 177 -0.23 4.50 20.59
N VAL A 178 0.17 3.41 19.94
CA VAL A 178 0.88 2.30 20.58
C VAL A 178 2.26 2.75 21.08
N ALA A 179 3.06 3.40 20.23
CA ALA A 179 4.44 3.79 20.57
C ALA A 179 4.53 4.82 21.72
N PHE A 180 3.54 5.69 21.86
CA PHE A 180 3.51 6.73 22.90
C PHE A 180 2.50 6.47 24.02
N GLU A 181 1.92 5.26 24.07
CA GLU A 181 0.94 4.84 25.06
C GLU A 181 -0.22 5.85 25.20
N GLN A 182 -0.83 6.21 24.07
CA GLN A 182 -1.96 7.15 23.98
C GLN A 182 -3.26 6.40 23.64
N PRO A 183 -4.08 5.99 24.63
CA PRO A 183 -5.31 5.23 24.39
C PRO A 183 -6.29 5.93 23.44
N GLU A 184 -6.45 7.25 23.58
CA GLU A 184 -7.34 8.03 22.73
C GLU A 184 -6.94 7.98 21.24
N TRP A 185 -5.64 7.91 20.94
CA TRP A 185 -5.15 7.81 19.57
C TRP A 185 -5.48 6.43 18.98
N ILE A 186 -5.33 5.38 19.78
CA ILE A 186 -5.68 4.00 19.41
C ILE A 186 -7.19 3.89 19.15
N GLU A 187 -8.02 4.44 20.04
CA GLU A 187 -9.48 4.45 19.91
C GLU A 187 -9.94 5.21 18.66
N THR A 188 -9.39 6.41 18.45
CA THR A 188 -9.69 7.25 17.27
C THR A 188 -9.30 6.55 15.97
N ALA A 189 -8.09 5.98 15.93
CA ALA A 189 -7.63 5.24 14.78
C ALA A 189 -8.52 4.02 14.51
N THR A 190 -9.07 3.38 15.54
CA THR A 190 -9.90 2.18 15.42
C THR A 190 -11.26 2.57 14.85
N GLU A 191 -11.88 3.62 15.39
CA GLU A 191 -13.15 4.17 14.89
C GLU A 191 -13.04 4.58 13.41
N ALA A 192 -11.93 5.22 13.03
CA ALA A 192 -11.69 5.64 11.66
C ALA A 192 -11.43 4.46 10.71
N LEU A 193 -10.75 3.39 11.15
CA LEU A 193 -10.57 2.19 10.34
C LEU A 193 -11.89 1.44 10.14
N ASP A 194 -12.69 1.28 11.20
CA ASP A 194 -14.02 0.66 11.12
C ASP A 194 -14.90 1.42 10.14
N PHE A 195 -14.89 2.75 10.20
CA PHE A 195 -15.57 3.60 9.22
C PHE A 195 -15.06 3.39 7.79
N LEU A 196 -13.75 3.36 7.58
CA LEU A 196 -13.17 3.15 6.25
C LEU A 196 -13.59 1.78 5.67
N VAL A 197 -13.61 0.75 6.49
CA VAL A 197 -14.07 -0.59 6.12
C VAL A 197 -15.55 -0.60 5.75
N GLU A 198 -16.40 0.08 6.52
CA GLU A 198 -17.82 0.25 6.19
C GLU A 198 -18.02 1.05 4.91
N PHE A 199 -17.24 2.13 4.74
CA PHE A 199 -17.27 3.00 3.57
C PHE A 199 -16.90 2.24 2.30
N THR A 200 -15.87 1.37 2.39
CA THR A 200 -15.39 0.51 1.31
C THR A 200 -16.16 -0.80 1.18
N THR A 201 -17.32 -0.93 1.82
CA THR A 201 -18.19 -2.11 1.67
C THR A 201 -19.50 -1.73 0.98
N SER A 202 -19.84 -2.43 -0.12
CA SER A 202 -21.12 -2.26 -0.81
C SER A 202 -22.28 -2.82 0.01
N SER A 203 -23.51 -2.48 -0.36
CA SER A 203 -24.72 -3.06 0.22
C SER A 203 -24.81 -4.58 0.05
N HIS A 204 -24.10 -5.13 -0.93
CA HIS A 204 -24.00 -6.58 -1.19
C HIS A 204 -22.82 -7.24 -0.47
N GLY A 205 -22.02 -6.48 0.30
CA GLY A 205 -20.88 -7.00 1.07
C GLY A 205 -19.56 -7.06 0.29
N PHE A 206 -19.54 -6.63 -0.97
CA PHE A 206 -18.31 -6.59 -1.77
C PHE A 206 -17.41 -5.42 -1.34
N LEU A 207 -16.10 -5.60 -1.50
CA LEU A 207 -15.16 -4.50 -1.36
C LEU A 207 -15.35 -3.53 -2.53
N MET A 208 -15.58 -2.26 -2.23
CA MET A 208 -15.58 -1.15 -3.18
C MET A 208 -14.49 -0.17 -2.80
N LEU A 209 -13.42 -0.18 -3.56
CA LEU A 209 -12.36 0.81 -3.42
C LEU A 209 -12.84 2.14 -4.00
N TYR A 210 -12.23 3.23 -3.55
CA TYR A 210 -12.72 4.56 -3.86
C TYR A 210 -12.04 5.16 -5.12
N GLY A 211 -10.95 4.57 -5.63
CA GLY A 211 -10.46 4.82 -6.98
C GLY A 211 -9.66 6.11 -7.18
N ASP A 212 -9.40 6.47 -8.46
CA ASP A 212 -8.39 7.46 -8.88
C ASP A 212 -8.37 8.79 -8.10
N GLN A 213 -7.15 9.30 -7.92
CA GLN A 213 -6.69 10.47 -7.18
C GLN A 213 -7.38 11.80 -7.52
N ARG A 214 -8.23 11.84 -8.54
CA ARG A 214 -8.80 13.06 -9.12
C ARG A 214 -10.10 13.50 -8.47
N ARG A 215 -10.73 12.67 -7.64
CA ARG A 215 -12.01 13.01 -6.99
C ARG A 215 -12.00 12.64 -5.51
N PRO A 216 -11.98 13.65 -4.60
CA PRO A 216 -12.20 13.40 -3.19
C PRO A 216 -13.60 12.80 -2.95
N HIS A 217 -13.69 11.76 -2.11
CA HIS A 217 -14.97 11.16 -1.73
C HIS A 217 -15.53 11.86 -0.52
N ILE A 218 -16.66 12.53 -0.68
CA ILE A 218 -17.37 13.22 0.39
C ILE A 218 -18.53 12.35 0.90
N ALA A 219 -19.06 12.70 2.08
CA ALA A 219 -20.25 12.06 2.62
C ALA A 219 -21.39 12.01 1.59
N GLY A 220 -21.93 10.81 1.34
CA GLY A 220 -23.02 10.58 0.39
C GLY A 220 -22.60 10.37 -1.08
N SER A 221 -21.31 10.51 -1.43
CA SER A 221 -20.80 10.14 -2.75
C SER A 221 -19.87 8.92 -2.65
N ARG A 222 -20.16 7.88 -3.44
CA ARG A 222 -19.25 6.74 -3.66
C ARG A 222 -18.96 6.66 -5.15
N ALA A 223 -17.69 6.66 -5.57
CA ALA A 223 -17.38 6.21 -6.93
C ALA A 223 -17.51 4.69 -6.97
N HIS A 224 -18.21 4.18 -7.98
CA HIS A 224 -18.38 2.74 -8.18
C HIS A 224 -17.23 2.11 -9.00
N PHE A 225 -16.43 2.96 -9.66
CA PHE A 225 -15.48 2.57 -10.69
C PHE A 225 -14.12 3.25 -10.47
N ASP A 226 -13.13 2.81 -11.25
CA ASP A 226 -11.70 3.14 -11.13
C ASP A 226 -11.04 2.60 -9.85
N GLN A 227 -11.57 1.48 -9.33
CA GLN A 227 -11.04 0.78 -8.15
C GLN A 227 -9.64 0.25 -8.43
N LEU A 228 -8.61 0.83 -7.80
CA LEU A 228 -7.21 0.53 -8.11
C LEU A 228 -6.69 -0.65 -7.27
N THR A 229 -5.94 -1.56 -7.89
CA THR A 229 -5.25 -2.66 -7.20
C THR A 229 -4.37 -2.19 -6.04
N ALA A 230 -3.70 -1.05 -6.22
CA ALA A 230 -2.84 -0.46 -5.20
C ALA A 230 -3.60 -0.11 -3.91
N GLU A 231 -4.84 0.35 -4.01
CA GLU A 231 -5.67 0.66 -2.85
C GLU A 231 -6.04 -0.61 -2.08
N ALA A 232 -6.36 -1.69 -2.80
CA ALA A 232 -6.63 -3.00 -2.20
C ALA A 232 -5.43 -3.49 -1.36
N ALA A 233 -4.22 -3.35 -1.92
CA ALA A 233 -2.98 -3.74 -1.24
C ALA A 233 -2.69 -2.88 -0.01
N VAL A 234 -2.84 -1.55 -0.11
CA VAL A 234 -2.63 -0.66 1.03
C VAL A 234 -3.67 -0.92 2.11
N LEU A 235 -4.95 -1.15 1.76
CA LEU A 235 -5.98 -1.51 2.73
C LEU A 235 -5.67 -2.87 3.39
N ALA A 236 -5.20 -3.86 2.62
CA ALA A 236 -4.78 -5.16 3.16
C ALA A 236 -3.64 -5.00 4.18
N MET A 237 -2.62 -4.19 3.86
CA MET A 237 -1.51 -3.84 4.74
C MET A 237 -2.02 -3.21 6.05
N VAL A 238 -2.84 -2.16 5.94
CA VAL A 238 -3.35 -1.41 7.10
C VAL A 238 -4.16 -2.32 8.02
N CYS A 239 -5.10 -3.09 7.47
CA CYS A 239 -5.91 -4.05 8.22
C CYS A 239 -5.05 -5.14 8.89
N TRP A 240 -4.00 -5.61 8.21
CA TRP A 240 -3.10 -6.61 8.76
C TRP A 240 -2.29 -6.05 9.94
N GLU A 241 -1.74 -4.85 9.80
CA GLU A 241 -1.02 -4.18 10.89
C GLU A 241 -1.94 -3.90 12.08
N TYR A 242 -3.19 -3.52 11.82
CA TYR A 242 -4.20 -3.33 12.86
C TYR A 242 -4.46 -4.62 13.64
N TYR A 243 -4.63 -5.73 12.93
CA TYR A 243 -4.76 -7.05 13.55
C TYR A 243 -3.54 -7.39 14.40
N ARG A 244 -2.32 -7.15 13.89
CA ARG A 244 -1.09 -7.42 14.63
C ARG A 244 -0.95 -6.57 15.90
N ALA A 245 -1.38 -5.31 15.85
CA ALA A 245 -1.28 -4.39 16.98
C ALA A 245 -2.35 -4.63 18.06
N THR A 246 -3.56 -5.00 17.64
CA THR A 246 -4.74 -5.07 18.54
C THR A 246 -5.20 -6.49 18.88
N GLY A 247 -4.86 -7.48 18.05
CA GLY A 247 -5.38 -8.84 18.15
C GLY A 247 -6.83 -9.01 17.67
N TYR A 248 -7.52 -7.94 17.26
CA TYR A 248 -8.91 -8.02 16.81
C TYR A 248 -9.05 -8.75 15.48
N GLN A 249 -9.99 -9.70 15.43
CA GLN A 249 -10.17 -10.56 14.26
C GLN A 249 -10.84 -9.86 13.08
N SER A 250 -11.55 -8.75 13.31
CA SER A 250 -12.25 -8.01 12.24
C SER A 250 -11.26 -7.53 11.16
N PRO A 251 -10.19 -6.76 11.49
CA PRO A 251 -9.18 -6.38 10.50
C PRO A 251 -8.59 -7.54 9.71
N LYS A 252 -8.31 -8.69 10.34
CA LYS A 252 -7.81 -9.88 9.63
C LYS A 252 -8.77 -10.39 8.54
N LYS A 253 -10.07 -10.34 8.79
CA LYS A 253 -11.10 -10.69 7.79
C LYS A 253 -11.09 -9.69 6.62
N HIS A 254 -10.85 -8.41 6.90
CA HIS A 254 -10.75 -7.39 5.86
C HIS A 254 -9.50 -7.53 5.01
N THR A 255 -8.36 -7.90 5.61
CA THR A 255 -7.16 -8.29 4.86
C THR A 255 -7.47 -9.42 3.86
N ALA A 256 -8.18 -10.47 4.30
CA ALA A 256 -8.61 -11.55 3.40
C ALA A 256 -9.57 -11.07 2.30
N ARG A 257 -10.55 -10.21 2.61
CA ARG A 257 -11.46 -9.62 1.60
C ARG A 257 -10.70 -8.83 0.52
N CYS A 258 -9.66 -8.08 0.89
CA CYS A 258 -8.82 -7.39 -0.09
C CYS A 258 -8.10 -8.36 -1.02
N PHE A 259 -7.65 -9.51 -0.52
CA PHE A 259 -7.06 -10.53 -1.37
C PHE A 259 -8.09 -11.21 -2.26
N ASP A 260 -9.25 -11.58 -1.71
CA ASP A 260 -10.33 -12.23 -2.45
C ASP A 260 -10.89 -11.34 -3.58
N TRP A 261 -10.85 -10.01 -3.42
CA TRP A 261 -11.20 -9.04 -4.47
C TRP A 261 -10.39 -9.25 -5.77
N PHE A 262 -9.10 -9.63 -5.68
CA PHE A 262 -8.29 -9.96 -6.85
C PHE A 262 -8.72 -11.25 -7.57
N HIS A 263 -9.46 -12.13 -6.88
CA HIS A 263 -9.92 -13.43 -7.38
C HIS A 263 -11.39 -13.46 -7.77
N GLY A 264 -12.07 -12.30 -7.75
CA GLY A 264 -13.45 -12.19 -8.23
C GLY A 264 -14.48 -11.90 -7.15
N GLU A 265 -14.12 -11.83 -5.86
CA GLU A 265 -15.05 -11.39 -4.81
C GLU A 265 -15.23 -9.87 -4.83
N ASN A 266 -15.72 -9.35 -5.96
CA ASN A 266 -15.96 -7.95 -6.29
C ASN A 266 -17.27 -7.80 -7.06
N GLU A 267 -17.71 -6.56 -7.30
CA GLU A 267 -19.02 -6.29 -7.89
C GLU A 267 -19.23 -6.84 -9.31
N LEU A 268 -18.14 -7.19 -10.01
CA LEU A 268 -18.20 -7.76 -11.36
C LEU A 268 -18.17 -9.29 -11.39
N ASP A 269 -17.91 -9.95 -10.26
CA ASP A 269 -17.63 -11.40 -10.19
C ASP A 269 -16.50 -11.81 -11.16
N GLN A 270 -15.47 -10.96 -11.30
CA GLN A 270 -14.38 -11.13 -12.26
C GLN A 270 -13.01 -11.07 -11.58
N ALA A 271 -12.19 -12.09 -11.81
CA ALA A 271 -10.82 -12.11 -11.33
C ALA A 271 -9.94 -11.08 -12.06
N LEU A 272 -9.11 -10.35 -11.31
CA LEU A 272 -8.09 -9.46 -11.85
C LEU A 272 -6.75 -10.20 -12.03
N TYR A 273 -6.48 -11.16 -11.15
CA TYR A 273 -5.26 -11.98 -11.20
C TYR A 273 -5.36 -13.08 -12.25
N ASP A 274 -4.36 -13.12 -13.13
CA ASP A 274 -4.13 -14.21 -14.07
C ASP A 274 -2.99 -15.10 -13.56
N PRO A 275 -3.28 -16.32 -13.07
CA PRO A 275 -2.27 -17.22 -12.53
C PRO A 275 -1.31 -17.79 -13.59
N GLU A 276 -1.74 -17.89 -14.86
CA GLU A 276 -0.91 -18.44 -15.94
C GLU A 276 0.28 -17.52 -16.23
N HIS A 277 0.02 -16.22 -16.29
CA HIS A 277 1.03 -15.21 -16.59
C HIS A 277 1.61 -14.54 -15.34
N GLY A 278 0.97 -14.69 -14.18
CA GLY A 278 1.33 -13.98 -12.95
C GLY A 278 1.01 -12.48 -13.02
N SER A 279 0.09 -12.09 -13.90
CA SER A 279 -0.24 -10.69 -14.20
C SER A 279 -1.54 -10.27 -13.51
N VAL A 280 -1.70 -8.99 -13.24
CA VAL A 280 -2.89 -8.44 -12.58
C VAL A 280 -3.39 -7.24 -13.38
N ALA A 281 -4.70 -7.21 -13.66
CA ALA A 281 -5.34 -6.04 -14.26
C ALA A 281 -5.24 -4.80 -13.35
N ASP A 282 -5.11 -3.61 -13.92
CA ASP A 282 -4.81 -2.41 -13.14
C ASP A 282 -5.94 -1.92 -12.24
N ALA A 283 -7.18 -2.11 -12.68
CA ALA A 283 -8.35 -1.62 -12.00
C ALA A 283 -9.63 -2.34 -12.45
N ILE A 284 -10.70 -2.12 -11.70
CA ILE A 284 -12.08 -2.25 -12.19
C ILE A 284 -12.53 -0.86 -12.64
N THR A 285 -12.84 -0.70 -13.93
CA THR A 285 -13.31 0.54 -14.55
C THR A 285 -14.81 0.48 -14.84
N GLU A 286 -15.39 1.58 -15.33
CA GLU A 286 -16.79 1.64 -15.78
C GLU A 286 -17.13 0.60 -16.85
N THR A 287 -16.14 0.18 -17.63
CA THR A 287 -16.32 -0.77 -18.75
C THR A 287 -15.91 -2.21 -18.41
N GLY A 288 -15.45 -2.46 -17.18
CA GLY A 288 -15.07 -3.79 -16.70
C GLY A 288 -13.65 -3.86 -16.15
N VAL A 289 -13.08 -5.06 -16.12
CA VAL A 289 -11.67 -5.26 -15.72
C VAL A 289 -10.73 -4.62 -16.76
N SER A 290 -9.78 -3.81 -16.28
CA SER A 290 -8.79 -3.15 -17.14
C SER A 290 -7.99 -4.16 -17.97
N LEU A 291 -7.69 -3.79 -19.21
CA LEU A 291 -6.80 -4.56 -20.07
C LEU A 291 -5.32 -4.30 -19.76
N ASP A 292 -5.01 -3.18 -19.10
CA ASP A 292 -3.66 -2.80 -18.69
C ASP A 292 -3.24 -3.59 -17.45
N ARG A 293 -1.96 -3.99 -17.41
CA ARG A 293 -1.40 -4.92 -16.42
C ARG A 293 -0.01 -4.47 -16.01
N SER A 294 0.07 -3.52 -15.08
CA SER A 294 1.31 -2.89 -14.64
C SER A 294 2.11 -3.73 -13.63
N ALA A 295 3.35 -3.29 -13.36
CA ALA A 295 4.14 -3.79 -12.24
C ALA A 295 3.43 -3.54 -10.91
N ARG A 296 2.85 -2.33 -10.76
CA ARG A 296 2.13 -1.89 -9.56
C ARG A 296 1.06 -2.89 -9.16
N SER A 297 0.26 -3.34 -10.12
CA SER A 297 -0.85 -4.26 -9.87
C SER A 297 -0.39 -5.65 -9.46
N THR A 298 0.72 -6.10 -10.05
CA THR A 298 1.33 -7.38 -9.68
C THR A 298 1.95 -7.30 -8.29
N LEU A 299 2.68 -6.23 -7.98
CA LEU A 299 3.23 -5.96 -6.65
C LEU A 299 2.12 -5.81 -5.59
N ALA A 300 1.01 -5.16 -5.94
CA ALA A 300 -0.15 -5.01 -5.07
C ALA A 300 -0.78 -6.37 -4.70
N TYR A 301 -0.97 -7.24 -5.68
CA TYR A 301 -1.43 -8.61 -5.44
C TYR A 301 -0.44 -9.40 -4.56
N LEU A 302 0.86 -9.32 -4.85
CA LEU A 302 1.88 -10.01 -4.07
C LEU A 302 1.90 -9.54 -2.61
N ALA A 303 1.81 -8.23 -2.38
CA ALA A 303 1.69 -7.67 -1.05
C ALA A 303 0.45 -8.20 -0.33
N ALA A 304 -0.72 -8.12 -0.96
CA ALA A 304 -1.98 -8.62 -0.37
C ALA A 304 -1.90 -10.12 -0.03
N ARG A 305 -1.33 -10.92 -0.93
CA ARG A 305 -1.09 -12.36 -0.72
C ARG A 305 -0.20 -12.61 0.51
N LEU A 306 0.94 -11.93 0.58
CA LEU A 306 1.90 -12.10 1.66
C LEU A 306 1.33 -11.63 3.01
N TYR A 307 0.54 -10.56 3.05
CA TYR A 307 -0.17 -10.14 4.26
C TYR A 307 -1.23 -11.14 4.71
N CYS A 308 -1.91 -11.81 3.77
CA CYS A 308 -2.95 -12.78 4.11
C CYS A 308 -2.39 -14.13 4.57
N PHE A 309 -1.37 -14.65 3.89
CA PHE A 309 -0.96 -16.04 4.02
C PHE A 309 0.50 -16.23 4.45
N GLY A 310 1.34 -15.21 4.27
CA GLY A 310 2.79 -15.35 4.47
C GLY A 310 3.47 -16.28 3.45
N GLU A 311 2.83 -16.59 2.33
CA GLU A 311 3.33 -17.46 1.25
C GLU A 311 2.95 -16.99 -0.16
#